data_AF-A0A447XCR9-F1
#
_entry.id   AF-A0A447XCR9-F1
#
_cell.length_a   1.000
_cell.length_b   1.000
_cell.length_c   1.000
_cell.angle_alpha   90.00
_cell.angle_beta   90.00
_cell.angle_gamma   90.00
#
_symmetry.space_group_name_H-M   'P 1'
#
loop_
_entity.id
_entity.type
_entity.pdbx_description
1 polymer ?
#
loop_
_entity_poly.entity_id
_entity_poly.type
_entity_poly.pdbx_seq_one_letter_code
_entity_poly.pdbx_strand_id
1 'polypeptide(L)'
;MQVGPKSEPIKGDLLNYDEVMERMDHFMDWLAKQYITALNIIHYMHDKYSYEASLMALHDRDVIRTMACGIAGLSVAADSLSAIKYAKVKPIRDEDGLAIDFEIEGEYPQFGNNDPRVDDLAVDLVERFMKKIQKLHTYRDAIPTQSVLTITSNVVYGKKTGNTPDGRRAGAPFGPGANRCTVVTRKVQ
;
A
#
# COMPACT_ATOMS: atom_id res chain seq x y z
N MET A 1 -19.17 6.13 -1.35
CA MET A 1 -18.53 7.44 -1.08
C MET A 1 -17.31 7.57 -1.98
N GLN A 2 -17.14 8.71 -2.66
CA GLN A 2 -15.93 8.98 -3.46
C GLN A 2 -14.81 9.47 -2.53
N VAL A 3 -13.66 8.78 -2.50
CA VAL A 3 -12.52 9.11 -1.63
C VAL A 3 -11.32 9.61 -2.42
N GLY A 4 -10.88 8.83 -3.43
CA GLY A 4 -9.83 9.24 -4.36
C GLY A 4 -10.36 10.15 -5.49
N PRO A 5 -9.48 10.59 -6.41
CA PRO A 5 -9.91 11.35 -7.58
C PRO A 5 -10.94 10.56 -8.38
N LYS A 6 -11.93 11.26 -8.95
CA LYS A 6 -12.94 10.61 -9.78
C LYS A 6 -12.28 10.05 -11.04
N SER A 7 -12.40 8.75 -11.25
CA SER A 7 -11.91 8.04 -12.44
C SER A 7 -12.94 6.99 -12.85
N GLU A 8 -12.91 6.57 -14.11
CA GLU A 8 -13.72 5.44 -14.56
C GLU A 8 -13.22 4.13 -13.90
N PRO A 9 -14.13 3.27 -13.41
CA PRO A 9 -13.76 1.95 -12.89
C PRO A 9 -13.42 0.97 -14.02
N ILE A 10 -12.59 -0.03 -13.72
CA ILE A 10 -12.26 -1.12 -14.66
C ILE A 10 -13.52 -1.94 -14.97
N LYS A 11 -13.89 -2.04 -16.25
CA LYS A 11 -15.16 -2.66 -16.69
C LYS A 11 -15.04 -4.11 -17.16
N GLY A 12 -13.83 -4.61 -17.40
CA GLY A 12 -13.61 -5.97 -17.91
C GLY A 12 -14.10 -7.07 -16.96
N ASP A 13 -14.50 -8.21 -17.53
CA ASP A 13 -14.88 -9.42 -16.79
C ASP A 13 -13.68 -10.14 -16.16
N LEU A 14 -12.49 -9.93 -16.71
CA LEU A 14 -11.23 -10.39 -16.15
C LEU A 14 -10.31 -9.19 -15.95
N LEU A 15 -9.64 -9.14 -14.81
CA LEU A 15 -8.64 -8.11 -14.56
C LEU A 15 -7.40 -8.35 -15.43
N ASN A 16 -6.93 -7.29 -16.07
CA ASN A 16 -5.67 -7.28 -16.80
C ASN A 16 -4.59 -6.59 -15.96
N TYR A 17 -3.40 -7.19 -15.87
CA TYR A 17 -2.31 -6.67 -15.05
C TYR A 17 -1.88 -5.25 -15.46
N ASP A 18 -1.70 -4.98 -16.75
CA ASP A 18 -1.20 -3.68 -17.21
C ASP A 18 -2.22 -2.57 -16.95
N GLU A 19 -3.51 -2.83 -17.20
CA GLU A 19 -4.60 -1.89 -16.88
C GLU A 19 -4.66 -1.61 -15.38
N VAL A 20 -4.63 -2.64 -14.54
CA VAL A 20 -4.68 -2.50 -13.08
C VAL A 20 -3.45 -1.74 -12.57
N MET A 21 -2.26 -2.07 -13.06
CA MET A 21 -1.01 -1.46 -12.61
C MET A 21 -0.91 0.01 -13.04
N GLU A 22 -1.38 0.35 -14.25
CA GLU A 22 -1.45 1.75 -14.70
C GLU A 22 -2.38 2.58 -13.79
N ARG A 23 -3.56 2.05 -13.47
CA ARG A 23 -4.48 2.72 -12.53
C ARG A 23 -3.88 2.79 -11.13
N MET A 24 -3.25 1.72 -10.65
CA MET A 24 -2.58 1.70 -9.35
C MET A 24 -1.49 2.77 -9.27
N ASP A 25 -0.68 2.92 -10.31
CA ASP A 25 0.38 3.93 -10.37
C ASP A 25 -0.17 5.37 -10.29
N HIS A 26 -1.28 5.64 -10.98
CA HIS A 26 -2.02 6.90 -10.88
C HIS A 26 -2.52 7.18 -9.45
N PHE A 27 -3.13 6.18 -8.81
CA PHE A 27 -3.60 6.32 -7.42
C PHE A 27 -2.46 6.44 -6.41
N MET A 28 -1.29 5.84 -6.68
CA MET A 28 -0.09 6.03 -5.86
C MET A 28 0.44 7.47 -5.91
N ASP A 29 0.35 8.16 -7.05
CA ASP A 29 0.71 9.59 -7.13
C ASP A 29 -0.21 10.44 -6.25
N TRP A 30 -1.52 10.18 -6.35
CA TRP A 30 -2.50 10.85 -5.50
C TRP A 30 -2.23 10.57 -4.02
N LEU A 31 -2.03 9.30 -3.65
CA LEU A 31 -1.77 8.90 -2.27
C LEU A 31 -0.50 9.57 -1.71
N ALA A 32 0.60 9.57 -2.48
CA ALA A 32 1.84 10.21 -2.08
C ALA A 32 1.65 11.71 -1.78
N LYS A 33 0.92 12.42 -2.66
CA LYS A 33 0.62 13.85 -2.46
C LYS A 33 -0.19 14.09 -1.19
N GLN A 34 -1.26 13.33 -0.96
CA GLN A 34 -2.08 13.48 0.24
C GLN A 34 -1.27 13.16 1.50
N TYR A 35 -0.43 12.13 1.45
CA TYR A 35 0.36 11.68 2.59
C TYR A 35 1.41 12.73 3.00
N ILE A 36 2.22 13.22 2.05
CA ILE A 36 3.22 14.26 2.33
C ILE A 36 2.56 15.56 2.79
N THR A 37 1.43 15.95 2.18
CA THR A 37 0.69 17.15 2.62
C THR A 37 0.24 17.03 4.07
N ALA A 38 -0.29 15.87 4.48
CA ALA A 38 -0.68 15.62 5.85
C ALA A 38 0.53 15.68 6.81
N LEU A 39 1.64 15.02 6.46
CA LEU A 39 2.84 15.02 7.30
C LEU A 39 3.48 16.41 7.43
N ASN A 40 3.48 17.22 6.37
CA ASN A 40 3.96 18.59 6.42
C ASN A 40 3.18 19.42 7.44
N ILE A 41 1.85 19.28 7.47
CA ILE A 41 1.01 19.96 8.45
C ILE A 41 1.30 19.43 9.86
N ILE A 42 1.37 18.10 10.03
CA ILE A 42 1.64 17.47 11.32
C ILE A 42 2.96 17.98 11.90
N HIS A 43 4.04 17.91 11.15
CA HIS A 43 5.37 18.31 11.64
C HIS A 43 5.50 19.81 11.84
N TYR A 44 4.90 20.64 10.97
CA TYR A 44 4.85 22.09 11.20
C TYR A 44 4.17 22.42 12.54
N MET A 45 3.02 21.79 12.80
CA MET A 45 2.27 22.03 14.04
C MET A 45 2.96 21.42 15.26
N HIS A 46 3.63 20.27 15.11
CA HIS A 46 4.38 19.64 16.20
C HIS A 46 5.57 20.51 16.63
N ASP A 47 6.38 20.98 15.68
CA ASP A 47 7.50 21.90 15.95
C ASP A 47 7.02 23.21 16.59
N LYS A 48 5.83 23.71 16.21
CA LYS A 48 5.30 24.97 16.73
C LYS A 48 4.71 24.85 18.14
N TYR A 49 3.98 23.78 18.42
CA TYR A 49 3.15 23.68 19.62
C TYR A 49 3.64 22.64 20.63
N SER A 50 4.55 21.75 20.23
CA SER A 50 5.06 20.67 21.09
C SER A 50 6.52 20.33 20.78
N TYR A 51 7.36 21.36 20.62
CA TYR A 51 8.79 21.17 20.37
C TYR A 51 9.46 20.40 21.52
N GLU A 52 10.12 19.30 21.20
CA GLU A 52 10.75 18.37 22.16
C GLU A 52 12.08 18.89 22.71
N ALA A 53 12.06 20.06 23.35
CA ALA A 53 13.24 20.80 23.78
C ALA A 53 14.25 19.97 24.60
N SER A 54 13.77 19.12 25.53
CA SER A 54 14.65 18.30 26.36
C SER A 54 15.40 17.22 25.56
N LEU A 55 14.78 16.68 24.51
CA LEU A 55 15.43 15.72 23.61
C LEU A 55 16.37 16.45 22.65
N MET A 56 15.93 17.59 22.11
CA MET A 56 16.71 18.37 21.16
C MET A 56 17.95 19.03 21.79
N ALA A 57 17.91 19.33 23.10
CA ALA A 57 19.07 19.84 23.84
C ALA A 57 20.24 18.84 23.94
N LEU A 58 19.97 17.56 23.65
CA LEU A 58 20.97 16.49 23.67
C LEU A 58 21.49 16.14 22.27
N HIS A 59 21.18 16.96 21.27
CA HIS A 59 21.67 16.82 19.91
C HIS A 59 22.63 17.96 19.55
N ASP A 60 23.43 17.75 18.50
CA ASP A 60 24.16 18.83 17.85
C ASP A 60 23.20 19.92 17.37
N ARG A 61 23.74 21.12 17.15
CA ARG A 61 22.97 22.31 16.73
C ARG A 61 22.08 22.03 15.51
N ASP A 62 22.64 21.37 14.49
CA ASP A 62 21.97 21.14 13.21
C ASP A 62 21.64 19.65 13.05
N VAL A 63 20.40 19.29 13.38
CA VAL A 63 19.92 17.90 13.27
C VAL A 63 19.35 17.62 11.88
N ILE A 64 19.87 16.57 11.23
CA ILE A 64 19.31 16.05 9.97
C ILE A 64 17.92 15.48 10.22
N ARG A 65 16.96 15.81 9.35
CA ARG A 65 15.57 15.33 9.45
C ARG A 65 15.21 14.52 8.23
N THR A 66 14.50 13.42 8.46
CA THR A 66 13.90 12.60 7.42
C THR A 66 12.38 12.60 7.57
N MET A 67 11.65 12.65 6.46
CA MET A 67 10.20 12.51 6.42
C MET A 67 9.85 11.03 6.21
N ALA A 68 9.62 10.31 7.30
CA ALA A 68 9.40 8.86 7.25
C ALA A 68 7.96 8.52 6.84
N CYS A 69 7.80 7.92 5.66
CA CYS A 69 6.54 7.41 5.15
C CYS A 69 6.47 5.88 5.33
N GLY A 70 5.41 5.39 5.97
CA GLY A 70 5.17 3.96 6.15
C GLY A 70 4.26 3.41 5.06
N ILE A 71 4.59 2.24 4.51
CA ILE A 71 3.66 1.45 3.69
C ILE A 71 3.21 0.20 4.44
N ALA A 72 1.92 -0.14 4.29
CA ALA A 72 1.28 -1.27 4.95
C ALA A 72 0.61 -2.17 3.90
N GLY A 73 0.62 -3.49 4.15
CA GLY A 73 -0.03 -4.46 3.25
C GLY A 73 0.75 -4.75 1.97
N LEU A 74 2.09 -4.65 2.00
CA LEU A 74 2.94 -4.88 0.84
C LEU A 74 2.70 -6.27 0.21
N SER A 75 2.70 -7.33 1.03
CA SER A 75 2.47 -8.69 0.53
C SER A 75 1.08 -8.88 -0.05
N VAL A 76 0.03 -8.29 0.55
CA VAL A 76 -1.34 -8.31 0.00
C VAL A 76 -1.38 -7.66 -1.39
N ALA A 77 -0.71 -6.52 -1.56
CA ALA A 77 -0.65 -5.84 -2.86
C ALA A 77 0.16 -6.65 -3.90
N ALA A 78 1.32 -7.18 -3.51
CA ALA A 78 2.16 -8.00 -4.40
C ALA A 78 1.46 -9.30 -4.82
N ASP A 79 0.85 -10.02 -3.87
CA ASP A 79 0.09 -11.24 -4.13
C ASP A 79 -1.15 -10.96 -4.98
N SER A 80 -1.81 -9.82 -4.79
CA SER A 80 -2.96 -9.40 -5.61
C SER A 80 -2.55 -9.14 -7.06
N LEU A 81 -1.44 -8.43 -7.28
CA LEU A 81 -0.87 -8.22 -8.61
C LEU A 81 -0.42 -9.54 -9.25
N SER A 82 0.14 -10.44 -8.46
CA SER A 82 0.52 -11.79 -8.90
C SER A 82 -0.68 -12.61 -9.35
N ALA A 83 -1.76 -12.63 -8.56
CA ALA A 83 -3.02 -13.30 -8.92
C ALA A 83 -3.57 -12.79 -10.24
N ILE A 84 -3.58 -11.46 -10.44
CA ILE A 84 -4.06 -10.85 -11.69
C ILE A 84 -3.15 -11.17 -12.88
N LYS A 85 -1.85 -11.33 -12.66
CA LYS A 85 -0.86 -11.57 -13.72
C LYS A 85 -0.74 -13.04 -14.14
N TYR A 86 -0.90 -13.96 -13.19
CA TYR A 86 -0.61 -15.39 -13.40
C TYR A 86 -1.82 -16.31 -13.26
N ALA A 87 -2.95 -15.82 -12.71
CA ALA A 87 -4.23 -16.52 -12.68
C ALA A 87 -5.31 -15.68 -13.39
N LYS A 88 -6.53 -16.22 -13.46
CA LYS A 88 -7.68 -15.46 -13.96
C LYS A 88 -8.45 -14.90 -12.77
N VAL A 89 -8.46 -13.58 -12.63
CA VAL A 89 -9.20 -12.91 -11.55
C VAL A 89 -10.44 -12.23 -12.11
N LYS A 90 -11.61 -12.70 -11.69
CA LYS A 90 -12.91 -12.15 -12.06
C LYS A 90 -13.48 -11.30 -10.92
N PRO A 91 -13.66 -9.99 -11.10
CA PRO A 91 -14.31 -9.14 -10.10
C PRO A 91 -15.82 -9.41 -10.03
N ILE A 92 -16.32 -9.64 -8.81
CA ILE A 92 -17.74 -9.69 -8.48
C ILE A 92 -18.18 -8.28 -8.11
N ARG A 93 -19.17 -7.76 -8.85
CA ARG A 93 -19.65 -6.39 -8.72
C ARG A 93 -21.03 -6.32 -8.07
N ASP A 94 -21.29 -5.25 -7.34
CA ASP A 94 -22.63 -4.91 -6.84
C ASP A 94 -23.49 -4.22 -7.91
N GLU A 95 -24.68 -3.75 -7.51
CA GLU A 95 -25.65 -3.06 -8.37
C GLU A 95 -25.14 -1.73 -8.94
N ASP A 96 -24.16 -1.09 -8.29
CA ASP A 96 -23.52 0.14 -8.73
C ASP A 96 -22.28 -0.12 -9.61
N GLY A 97 -21.92 -1.39 -9.83
CA GLY A 97 -20.75 -1.79 -10.61
C GLY A 97 -19.43 -1.74 -9.83
N LEU A 98 -19.47 -1.61 -8.49
CA LEU A 98 -18.30 -1.62 -7.63
C LEU A 98 -17.81 -3.05 -7.39
N ALA A 99 -16.52 -3.32 -7.59
CA ALA A 99 -15.93 -4.63 -7.29
C ALA A 99 -15.87 -4.84 -5.77
N ILE A 100 -16.66 -5.78 -5.26
CA ILE A 100 -16.80 -6.10 -3.82
C ILE A 100 -16.21 -7.46 -3.45
N ASP A 101 -15.98 -8.34 -4.41
CA ASP A 101 -15.32 -9.65 -4.22
C ASP A 101 -14.59 -10.09 -5.50
N PHE A 102 -13.79 -11.15 -5.42
CA PHE A 102 -13.00 -11.67 -6.55
C PHE A 102 -13.01 -13.20 -6.58
N GLU A 103 -13.28 -13.76 -7.76
CA GLU A 103 -13.09 -15.20 -8.03
C GLU A 103 -11.75 -15.40 -8.73
N ILE A 104 -10.95 -16.36 -8.23
CA ILE A 104 -9.64 -16.69 -8.77
C ILE A 104 -9.72 -18.10 -9.37
N GLU A 105 -9.46 -18.22 -10.67
CA GLU A 105 -9.30 -19.49 -11.36
C GLU A 105 -7.82 -19.70 -11.69
N GLY A 106 -7.21 -20.72 -11.08
CA GLY A 106 -5.79 -21.06 -11.22
C GLY A 106 -4.96 -20.73 -9.98
N GLU A 107 -3.75 -21.30 -9.94
CA GLU A 107 -2.75 -21.01 -8.90
C GLU A 107 -1.87 -19.84 -9.33
N TYR A 108 -1.41 -19.05 -8.36
CA TYR A 108 -0.50 -17.93 -8.61
C TYR A 108 0.63 -17.91 -7.56
N PRO A 109 1.83 -17.39 -7.90
CA PRO A 109 2.95 -17.35 -6.96
C PRO A 109 2.69 -16.33 -5.86
N GLN A 110 2.98 -16.70 -4.61
CA GLN A 110 2.81 -15.84 -3.42
C GLN A 110 4.16 -15.40 -2.86
N PHE A 111 4.22 -14.16 -2.39
CA PHE A 111 5.40 -13.51 -1.85
C PHE A 111 5.99 -14.27 -0.66
N GLY A 112 7.33 -14.32 -0.59
CA GLY A 112 8.06 -14.95 0.50
C GLY A 112 8.29 -16.45 0.31
N ASN A 113 8.17 -16.95 -0.92
CA ASN A 113 8.53 -18.32 -1.31
C ASN A 113 9.77 -18.37 -2.23
N ASN A 114 10.52 -17.26 -2.36
CA ASN A 114 11.67 -17.13 -3.25
C ASN A 114 11.29 -17.38 -4.73
N ASP A 115 10.18 -16.78 -5.15
CA ASP A 115 9.70 -16.83 -6.53
C ASP A 115 9.79 -15.41 -7.13
N PRO A 116 10.77 -15.16 -8.02
CA PRO A 116 10.99 -13.83 -8.60
C PRO A 116 9.74 -13.23 -9.24
N ARG A 117 8.82 -14.08 -9.74
CA ARG A 117 7.60 -13.63 -10.43
C ARG A 117 6.70 -12.74 -9.57
N VAL A 118 6.73 -12.92 -8.25
CA VAL A 118 5.96 -12.14 -7.26
C VAL A 118 6.88 -11.31 -6.37
N ASP A 119 8.09 -11.80 -6.06
CA ASP A 119 9.05 -11.07 -5.25
C ASP A 119 9.50 -9.78 -5.98
N ASP A 120 9.67 -9.81 -7.31
CA ASP A 120 10.00 -8.63 -8.11
C ASP A 120 8.84 -7.61 -8.13
N LEU A 121 7.59 -8.06 -8.00
CA LEU A 121 6.43 -7.16 -7.88
C LEU A 121 6.46 -6.40 -6.55
N ALA A 122 6.85 -7.07 -5.46
CA ALA A 122 7.00 -6.42 -4.17
C ALA A 122 8.13 -5.39 -4.19
N VAL A 123 9.26 -5.71 -4.84
CA VAL A 123 10.40 -4.77 -5.03
C VAL A 123 9.95 -3.56 -5.83
N ASP A 124 9.26 -3.77 -6.96
CA ASP A 124 8.76 -2.70 -7.82
C ASP A 124 7.81 -1.75 -7.07
N LEU A 125 6.89 -2.26 -6.25
CA LEU A 125 6.01 -1.44 -5.42
C LEU A 125 6.78 -0.57 -4.42
N VAL A 126 7.78 -1.15 -3.75
CA VAL A 126 8.64 -0.42 -2.81
C VAL A 126 9.39 0.71 -3.51
N GLU A 127 9.97 0.44 -4.68
CA GLU A 127 10.69 1.44 -5.47
C GLU A 127 9.79 2.54 -6.01
N ARG A 128 8.63 2.18 -6.56
CA ARG A 128 7.69 3.13 -7.18
C ARG A 128 7.21 4.15 -6.17
N PHE A 129 6.78 3.71 -5.00
CA PHE A 129 6.25 4.63 -4.01
C PHE A 129 7.35 5.56 -3.47
N MET A 130 8.57 5.04 -3.25
CA MET A 130 9.73 5.84 -2.86
C MET A 130 10.05 6.93 -3.91
N LYS A 131 10.09 6.56 -5.20
CA LYS A 131 10.31 7.49 -6.32
C LYS A 131 9.22 8.58 -6.41
N LYS A 132 8.00 8.31 -5.95
CA LYS A 132 6.88 9.27 -5.93
C LYS A 132 7.03 10.26 -4.77
N ILE A 133 7.23 9.79 -3.54
CA ILE A 133 7.38 10.68 -2.37
C ILE A 133 8.65 11.53 -2.44
N GLN A 134 9.72 11.03 -3.05
CA GLN A 134 10.99 11.75 -3.21
C GLN A 134 10.86 13.06 -4.01
N LYS A 135 9.85 13.17 -4.88
CA LYS A 135 9.62 14.36 -5.73
C LYS A 135 8.83 15.46 -5.04
N LEU A 136 8.29 15.21 -3.85
CA LEU A 136 7.36 16.11 -3.16
C LEU A 136 8.10 16.98 -2.15
N HIS A 137 7.73 18.26 -2.07
CA HIS A 137 8.29 19.18 -1.08
C HIS A 137 7.86 18.81 0.34
N THR A 138 8.82 18.80 1.26
CA THR A 138 8.62 18.47 2.66
C THR A 138 8.87 19.67 3.56
N TYR A 139 8.18 19.70 4.69
CA TYR A 139 8.40 20.71 5.72
C TYR A 139 9.86 20.65 6.21
N ARG A 140 10.50 21.82 6.27
CA ARG A 140 11.89 22.00 6.73
C ARG A 140 12.90 21.17 5.91
N ASP A 141 12.58 20.93 4.63
CA ASP A 141 13.38 20.17 3.67
C ASP A 141 13.80 18.77 4.20
N ALA A 142 12.97 18.17 5.05
CA ALA A 142 13.23 16.83 5.59
C ALA A 142 13.29 15.80 4.45
N ILE A 143 14.34 14.98 4.42
CA ILE A 143 14.60 14.02 3.33
C ILE A 143 13.53 12.92 3.35
N PRO A 144 12.70 12.74 2.30
CA PRO A 144 11.73 11.67 2.26
C PRO A 144 12.38 10.30 2.39
N THR A 145 11.84 9.45 3.25
CA THR A 145 12.27 8.06 3.43
C THR A 145 11.06 7.14 3.52
N GLN A 146 11.26 5.85 3.26
CA GLN A 146 10.20 4.85 3.29
C GLN A 146 10.52 3.72 4.25
N SER A 147 9.49 3.20 4.93
CA SER A 147 9.57 1.99 5.73
C SER A 147 8.43 1.03 5.38
N VAL A 148 8.72 -0.26 5.37
CA VAL A 148 7.71 -1.32 5.25
C VAL A 148 7.35 -1.80 6.65
N LEU A 149 6.59 -0.99 7.38
CA LEU A 149 6.34 -1.16 8.81
C LEU A 149 4.88 -0.84 9.14
N THR A 150 4.24 -1.70 9.94
CA THR A 150 2.82 -1.56 10.27
C THR A 150 2.51 -1.38 11.74
N ILE A 151 3.37 -1.83 12.66
CA ILE A 151 2.99 -2.02 14.09
C ILE A 151 1.68 -2.84 14.15
N THR A 152 0.59 -2.30 14.72
CA THR A 152 -0.75 -2.92 14.76
C THR A 152 -1.68 -2.42 13.66
N SER A 153 -1.21 -1.52 12.79
CA SER A 153 -1.99 -0.98 11.67
C SER A 153 -2.36 -2.06 10.65
N ASN A 154 -1.66 -3.20 10.61
CA ASN A 154 -2.05 -4.34 9.78
C ASN A 154 -3.44 -4.87 10.14
N VAL A 155 -3.84 -4.81 11.42
CA VAL A 155 -5.17 -5.20 11.88
C VAL A 155 -6.18 -4.09 11.59
N VAL A 156 -5.82 -2.83 11.85
CA VAL A 156 -6.73 -1.67 11.67
C VAL A 156 -7.07 -1.47 10.19
N TYR A 157 -6.07 -1.48 9.31
CA TYR A 157 -6.29 -1.41 7.87
C TYR A 157 -7.00 -2.65 7.35
N GLY A 158 -6.61 -3.84 7.82
CA GLY A 158 -7.28 -5.10 7.45
C GLY A 158 -8.79 -5.06 7.71
N LYS A 159 -9.21 -4.59 8.89
CA LYS A 159 -10.62 -4.37 9.27
C LYS A 159 -11.36 -3.39 8.37
N LYS A 160 -10.66 -2.39 7.85
CA LYS A 160 -11.21 -1.32 7.00
C LYS A 160 -11.07 -1.60 5.50
N THR A 161 -10.53 -2.75 5.12
CA THR A 161 -10.30 -3.14 3.71
C THR A 161 -11.18 -4.33 3.34
N GLY A 162 -11.91 -4.19 2.23
CA GLY A 162 -12.77 -5.24 1.64
C GLY A 162 -11.98 -6.41 1.06
N ASN A 163 -12.64 -7.31 0.32
CA ASN A 163 -11.95 -8.43 -0.32
C ASN A 163 -10.88 -7.91 -1.31
N THR A 164 -9.74 -8.61 -1.41
CA THR A 164 -8.65 -8.23 -2.32
C THR A 164 -8.34 -9.34 -3.35
N PRO A 165 -7.73 -9.00 -4.51
CA PRO A 165 -7.48 -9.95 -5.60
C PRO A 165 -6.58 -11.14 -5.25
N ASP A 166 -5.81 -11.08 -4.16
CA ASP A 166 -5.06 -12.22 -3.60
C ASP A 166 -5.97 -13.27 -2.92
N GLY A 167 -7.27 -13.00 -2.80
CA GLY A 167 -8.24 -13.87 -2.12
C GLY A 167 -8.34 -13.61 -0.62
N ARG A 168 -7.62 -12.62 -0.07
CA ARG A 168 -7.78 -12.22 1.33
C ARG A 168 -9.19 -11.64 1.53
N ARG A 169 -9.87 -12.17 2.55
CA ARG A 169 -11.26 -11.80 2.87
C ARG A 169 -11.35 -10.43 3.54
N ALA A 170 -12.46 -9.74 3.28
CA ALA A 170 -12.81 -8.48 3.91
C ALA A 170 -12.66 -8.56 5.44
N GLY A 171 -12.01 -7.55 6.02
CA GLY A 171 -11.81 -7.47 7.47
C GLY A 171 -10.63 -8.28 8.04
N ALA A 172 -10.03 -9.19 7.26
CA ALA A 172 -8.88 -9.98 7.73
C ALA A 172 -7.63 -9.08 7.95
N PRO A 173 -6.74 -9.36 8.90
CA PRO A 173 -5.49 -8.60 9.04
C PRO A 173 -4.59 -8.71 7.81
N PHE A 174 -3.77 -7.69 7.57
CA PHE A 174 -2.60 -7.82 6.69
C PHE A 174 -1.46 -8.56 7.41
N GLY A 175 -0.46 -9.01 6.65
CA GLY A 175 0.83 -9.42 7.21
C GLY A 175 1.50 -8.25 7.97
N PRO A 176 2.19 -8.51 9.10
CA PRO A 176 2.90 -7.47 9.83
C PRO A 176 4.14 -6.99 9.07
N GLY A 177 4.31 -5.68 8.90
CA GLY A 177 5.46 -5.09 8.19
C GLY A 177 5.63 -5.64 6.77
N ALA A 178 6.80 -6.21 6.50
CA ALA A 178 7.17 -6.82 5.22
C ALA A 178 6.90 -8.34 5.16
N ASN A 179 6.17 -8.92 6.13
CA ASN A 179 5.94 -10.35 6.14
C ASN A 179 5.01 -10.80 5.01
N ARG A 180 5.20 -12.05 4.56
CA ARG A 180 4.25 -12.75 3.69
C ARG A 180 2.83 -12.74 4.27
N CYS A 181 1.84 -12.75 3.39
CA CYS A 181 0.45 -12.82 3.81
C CYS A 181 0.14 -14.21 4.40
N THR A 182 -0.55 -14.26 5.54
CA THR A 182 -1.13 -15.51 6.05
C THR A 182 -2.45 -15.78 5.36
N VAL A 183 -2.42 -16.08 4.06
CA VAL A 183 -3.60 -16.62 3.39
C VAL A 183 -3.69 -18.10 3.79
N VAL A 184 -4.71 -18.45 4.57
CA VAL A 184 -5.09 -19.85 4.78
C VAL A 184 -5.61 -20.34 3.44
N THR A 185 -4.73 -20.85 2.57
CA THR A 185 -5.16 -21.68 1.45
C THR A 185 -5.98 -22.80 2.07
N ARG A 186 -7.32 -22.77 1.90
CA ARG A 186 -8.13 -23.96 2.09
C ARG A 186 -7.60 -24.95 1.05
N LYS A 187 -6.70 -25.83 1.46
CA LYS A 187 -6.55 -27.11 0.78
C LYS A 187 -7.91 -27.77 0.90
N VAL A 188 -8.69 -27.70 -0.17
CA VAL A 188 -9.87 -28.56 -0.31
C VAL A 188 -9.28 -29.97 -0.35
N GLN A 189 -9.54 -30.71 0.71
CA GLN A 189 -9.21 -32.13 0.86
C GLN A 189 -10.39 -32.94 0.33
#